data_AF-A0AAU3GJF3-F1
#
_entry.id   AF-A0AAU3GJF3-F1
#
_cell.length_a   1.000
_cell.length_b   1.000
_cell.length_c   1.000
_cell.angle_alpha   90.00
_cell.angle_beta   90.00
_cell.angle_gamma   90.00
#
_symmetry.space_group_name_H-M   'P 1'
#
loop_
_entity.id
_entity.type
_entity.pdbx_description
1 polymer ?
#
loop_
_entity_poly.entity_id
_entity_poly.type
_entity_poly.pdbx_seq_one_letter_code
_entity_poly.pdbx_strand_id
1 'polypeptide(L)'
;MTSTETLIRALADRAELADLVARHSLWIDEGRYDETDRLFTEDVVVKSPRGEARGIEALIALVRSGHGTYVRTLHNKSNLVIEVDGETATVRAHEIAVFVIDDKTEAVAKSTAARGTSSSDLHRRSEENEL
;
A
#
# COMPACT_ATOMS: atom_id res chain seq x y z
N MET A 1 -31.51 0.72 -1.32
CA MET A 1 -30.72 -0.53 -1.46
C MET A 1 -31.38 -1.62 -0.65
N THR A 2 -31.47 -2.83 -1.20
CA THR A 2 -31.89 -4.03 -0.46
C THR A 2 -30.77 -4.52 0.46
N SER A 3 -31.11 -5.34 1.46
CA SER A 3 -30.10 -5.98 2.33
C SER A 3 -29.05 -6.77 1.53
N THR A 4 -29.49 -7.44 0.47
CA THR A 4 -28.62 -8.20 -0.42
C THR A 4 -27.66 -7.30 -1.22
N GLU A 5 -28.13 -6.18 -1.74
CA GLU A 5 -27.27 -5.21 -2.43
C GLU A 5 -26.18 -4.65 -1.50
N THR A 6 -26.54 -4.35 -0.24
CA THR A 6 -25.58 -3.91 0.78
C THR A 6 -24.51 -4.96 1.05
N LEU A 7 -24.91 -6.23 1.20
CA LEU A 7 -23.98 -7.34 1.42
C LEU A 7 -23.05 -7.56 0.21
N ILE A 8 -23.59 -7.49 -1.01
CA ILE A 8 -22.79 -7.63 -2.24
C ILE A 8 -21.76 -6.51 -2.35
N ARG A 9 -22.17 -5.25 -2.11
CA ARG A 9 -21.25 -4.10 -2.11
C ARG A 9 -20.14 -4.29 -1.08
N ALA A 10 -20.48 -4.65 0.16
CA ALA A 10 -19.48 -4.88 1.20
C ALA A 10 -18.49 -6.02 0.86
N LEU A 11 -18.93 -7.09 0.20
CA LEU A 11 -18.04 -8.15 -0.28
C LEU A 11 -17.16 -7.71 -1.45
N ALA A 12 -17.71 -6.91 -2.38
CA ALA A 12 -16.97 -6.34 -3.49
C ALA A 12 -15.87 -5.38 -3.00
N ASP A 13 -16.19 -4.48 -2.07
CA ASP A 13 -15.23 -3.53 -1.48
C ASP A 13 -14.07 -4.28 -0.79
N ARG A 14 -14.37 -5.36 -0.06
CA ARG A 14 -13.33 -6.19 0.56
C ARG A 14 -12.43 -6.88 -0.46
N ALA A 15 -12.98 -7.32 -1.60
CA ALA A 15 -12.21 -7.93 -2.66
C ALA A 15 -11.31 -6.89 -3.36
N GLU A 16 -11.83 -5.69 -3.61
CA GLU A 16 -11.08 -4.57 -4.19
C GLU A 16 -9.92 -4.15 -3.28
N LEU A 17 -10.16 -4.01 -1.97
CA LEU A 17 -9.12 -3.68 -1.00
C LEU A 17 -8.04 -4.77 -0.89
N ALA A 18 -8.42 -6.05 -1.00
CA ALA A 18 -7.45 -7.14 -1.02
C ALA A 18 -6.56 -7.10 -2.29
N ASP A 19 -7.15 -6.80 -3.45
CA ASP A 19 -6.42 -6.64 -4.70
C ASP A 19 -5.49 -5.41 -4.64
N LEU A 20 -5.95 -4.30 -4.06
CA LEU A 20 -5.13 -3.10 -3.87
C LEU A 20 -3.86 -3.38 -3.06
N VAL A 21 -3.98 -4.15 -1.97
CA VAL A 21 -2.84 -4.57 -1.12
C VAL A 21 -1.86 -5.44 -1.91
N ALA A 22 -2.37 -6.34 -2.76
CA ALA A 22 -1.54 -7.19 -3.61
C ALA A 22 -0.79 -6.36 -4.68
N ARG A 23 -1.50 -5.44 -5.35
CA ARG A 23 -0.91 -4.53 -6.34
C ARG A 23 0.10 -3.58 -5.73
N HIS A 24 -0.11 -3.14 -4.49
CA HIS A 24 0.88 -2.33 -3.78
C HIS A 24 2.22 -3.07 -3.61
N SER A 25 2.21 -4.38 -3.34
CA SER A 25 3.46 -5.15 -3.31
C SER A 25 4.16 -5.16 -4.68
N LEU A 26 3.42 -5.37 -5.78
CA LEU A 26 3.98 -5.32 -7.14
C LEU A 26 4.51 -3.91 -7.49
N TRP A 27 3.80 -2.86 -7.08
CA TRP A 27 4.20 -1.47 -7.29
C TRP A 27 5.57 -1.17 -6.68
N ILE A 28 5.84 -1.69 -5.48
CA ILE A 28 7.16 -1.59 -4.86
C ILE A 28 8.19 -2.47 -5.58
N ASP A 29 7.90 -3.77 -5.71
CA ASP A 29 8.90 -4.78 -6.11
C ASP A 29 9.30 -4.71 -7.58
N GLU A 30 8.38 -4.28 -8.44
CA GLU A 30 8.59 -4.12 -9.89
C GLU A 30 8.86 -2.66 -10.28
N GLY A 31 8.81 -1.73 -9.31
CA GLY A 31 9.06 -0.30 -9.54
C GLY A 31 8.05 0.38 -10.46
N ARG A 32 6.77 -0.04 -10.42
CA ARG A 32 5.67 0.45 -11.28
C ARG A 32 5.14 1.82 -10.85
N TYR A 33 6.05 2.78 -10.66
CA TYR A 33 5.72 4.11 -10.14
C TYR A 33 4.84 4.94 -11.08
N ASP A 34 4.75 4.55 -12.34
CA ASP A 34 3.81 5.08 -13.32
C ASP A 34 2.34 4.72 -13.02
N GLU A 35 2.08 3.78 -12.11
CA GLU A 35 0.74 3.36 -11.68
C GLU A 35 0.36 3.84 -10.27
N THR A 36 1.09 4.81 -9.74
CA THR A 36 0.89 5.28 -8.35
C THR A 36 -0.50 5.89 -8.14
N ASP A 37 -1.05 6.54 -9.16
CA ASP A 37 -2.40 7.14 -9.18
C ASP A 37 -3.53 6.12 -9.06
N ARG A 38 -3.28 4.85 -9.40
CA ARG A 38 -4.24 3.76 -9.25
C ARG A 38 -4.31 3.19 -7.84
N LEU A 39 -3.29 3.49 -7.02
CA LEU A 39 -3.11 2.89 -5.70
C LEU A 39 -3.31 3.88 -4.56
N PHE A 40 -3.05 5.15 -4.81
CA PHE A 40 -3.01 6.17 -3.78
C PHE A 40 -3.78 7.40 -4.22
N THR A 41 -4.46 8.03 -3.26
CA THR A 41 -5.02 9.37 -3.46
C THR A 41 -3.89 10.41 -3.52
N GLU A 42 -4.16 11.55 -4.16
CA GLU A 42 -3.18 12.62 -4.31
C GLU A 42 -2.62 13.14 -2.98
N ASP A 43 -3.45 13.10 -1.92
CA ASP A 43 -3.15 13.54 -0.56
C ASP A 43 -2.59 12.43 0.34
N VAL A 44 -2.13 11.32 -0.24
CA VAL A 44 -1.58 10.17 0.50
C VAL A 44 -0.59 10.58 1.59
N VAL A 45 -0.76 9.99 2.78
CA VAL A 45 0.20 10.12 3.88
C VAL A 45 0.71 8.74 4.26
N VAL A 46 2.02 8.55 4.22
CA VAL A 46 2.67 7.30 4.62
C VAL A 46 3.59 7.56 5.79
N LYS A 47 3.47 6.74 6.84
CA LYS A 47 4.41 6.68 7.97
C LYS A 47 5.05 5.31 8.01
N SER A 48 6.37 5.27 8.05
CA SER A 48 7.14 4.04 8.10
C SER A 48 8.36 4.21 9.01
N PRO A 49 9.04 3.11 9.41
CA PRO A 49 10.34 3.21 10.09
C PRO A 49 11.41 3.97 9.29
N ARG A 50 11.22 4.15 7.97
CA ARG A 50 12.13 4.88 7.08
C ARG A 50 11.80 6.38 6.98
N GLY A 51 10.70 6.85 7.58
CA GLY A 51 10.27 8.24 7.56
C GLY A 51 8.79 8.41 7.21
N GLU A 52 8.40 9.66 7.02
CA GLU A 52 7.06 10.08 6.64
C GLU A 52 7.08 10.72 5.25
N ALA A 53 6.06 10.45 4.44
CA ALA A 53 5.83 11.08 3.14
C ALA A 53 4.40 11.62 3.07
N ARG A 54 4.24 12.76 2.37
CA ARG A 54 2.96 13.41 2.12
C ARG A 54 2.87 13.78 0.64
N GLY A 55 1.84 13.27 -0.03
CA GLY A 55 1.66 13.37 -1.47
C GLY A 55 2.47 12.36 -2.28
N ILE A 56 2.05 12.17 -3.53
CA ILE A 56 2.55 11.14 -4.45
C ILE A 56 4.06 11.28 -4.72
N GLU A 57 4.55 12.50 -4.95
CA GLU A 57 5.98 12.73 -5.25
C GLU A 57 6.87 12.32 -4.07
N ALA A 58 6.51 12.74 -2.85
CA ALA A 58 7.24 12.41 -1.64
C ALA A 58 7.20 10.90 -1.36
N LEU A 59 6.05 10.25 -1.63
CA LEU A 59 5.90 8.80 -1.49
C LEU A 59 6.85 8.05 -2.43
N ILE A 60 6.87 8.41 -3.72
CA ILE A 60 7.77 7.78 -4.70
C ILE A 60 9.23 8.00 -4.30
N ALA A 61 9.60 9.21 -3.85
CA ALA A 61 10.95 9.50 -3.37
C ALA A 61 11.34 8.63 -2.16
N LEU A 62 10.44 8.49 -1.18
CA LEU A 62 10.65 7.65 0.00
C LEU A 62 10.84 6.17 -0.39
N VAL A 63 9.99 5.64 -1.27
CA VAL A 63 10.08 4.23 -1.70
C VAL A 63 11.34 3.99 -2.50
N ARG A 64 11.70 4.87 -3.45
CA ARG A 64 12.94 4.75 -4.23
C ARG A 64 14.19 4.76 -3.34
N SER A 65 14.26 5.68 -2.38
CA SER A 65 15.40 5.74 -1.45
C SER A 65 15.49 4.49 -0.56
N GLY A 66 14.36 3.91 -0.18
CA GLY A 66 14.29 2.72 0.66
C GLY A 66 14.58 1.39 -0.05
N HIS A 67 14.43 1.33 -1.38
CA HIS A 67 14.46 0.09 -2.16
C HIS A 67 15.55 0.05 -3.24
N GLY A 68 15.96 1.21 -3.76
CA GLY A 68 16.86 1.30 -4.92
C GLY A 68 18.30 0.80 -4.69
N THR A 69 18.70 0.54 -3.45
CA THR A 69 20.03 -0.03 -3.14
C THR A 69 20.07 -1.56 -3.23
N TYR A 70 18.91 -2.22 -3.32
CA TYR A 70 18.81 -3.67 -3.36
C TYR A 70 18.67 -4.16 -4.79
N VAL A 71 19.25 -5.33 -5.09
CA VAL A 71 19.15 -5.95 -6.42
C VAL A 71 17.70 -6.34 -6.72
N ARG A 72 16.96 -6.75 -5.69
CA ARG A 72 15.55 -7.10 -5.76
C ARG A 72 14.90 -6.97 -4.40
N THR A 73 13.60 -6.69 -4.39
CA THR A 73 12.76 -6.81 -3.20
C THR A 73 11.58 -7.74 -3.44
N LEU A 74 11.04 -8.29 -2.36
CA LEU A 74 9.78 -9.05 -2.36
C LEU A 74 8.99 -8.69 -1.11
N HIS A 75 7.82 -8.10 -1.29
CA HIS A 75 6.88 -7.78 -0.22
C HIS A 75 5.71 -8.75 -0.24
N ASN A 76 5.74 -9.77 0.61
CA ASN A 76 4.62 -10.67 0.81
C ASN A 76 3.69 -10.12 1.91
N LYS A 77 2.45 -9.78 1.53
CA LYS A 77 1.41 -9.36 2.45
C LYS A 77 0.36 -10.46 2.59
N SER A 78 -0.01 -10.79 3.83
CA SER A 78 -0.94 -11.89 4.13
C SER A 78 -1.80 -11.58 5.36
N ASN A 79 -2.79 -12.44 5.62
CA ASN A 79 -3.69 -12.34 6.79
C ASN A 79 -4.40 -10.98 6.90
N LEU A 80 -5.02 -10.54 5.79
CA LEU A 80 -5.72 -9.26 5.75
C LEU A 80 -6.92 -9.26 6.70
N VAL A 81 -6.98 -8.23 7.54
CA VAL A 81 -8.17 -7.86 8.32
C VAL A 81 -8.68 -6.54 7.76
N ILE A 82 -9.86 -6.59 7.14
CA ILE A 82 -10.49 -5.46 6.47
C ILE A 82 -11.73 -5.05 7.27
N GLU A 83 -11.80 -3.79 7.65
CA GLU A 83 -12.92 -3.16 8.35
C GLU A 83 -13.42 -2.01 7.45
N VAL A 84 -14.65 -2.11 6.96
CA VAL A 84 -15.27 -1.09 6.08
C VAL A 84 -16.23 -0.25 6.90
N ASP A 85 -16.10 1.07 6.81
CA ASP A 85 -16.96 2.07 7.44
C ASP A 85 -17.42 3.09 6.39
N GLY A 86 -18.61 2.86 5.84
CA GLY A 86 -19.19 3.66 4.78
C GLY A 86 -18.30 3.70 3.53
N GLU A 87 -17.78 4.89 3.21
CA GLU A 87 -16.92 5.14 2.06
C GLU A 87 -15.42 5.01 2.39
N THR A 88 -15.08 4.59 3.61
CA THR A 88 -13.71 4.40 4.07
C THR A 88 -13.48 2.98 4.55
N ALA A 89 -12.22 2.54 4.55
CA ALA A 89 -11.86 1.24 5.09
C ALA A 89 -10.47 1.26 5.74
N THR A 90 -10.32 0.46 6.79
CA THR A 90 -9.03 0.15 7.39
C THR A 90 -8.62 -1.25 6.98
N VAL A 91 -7.40 -1.39 6.46
CA VAL A 91 -6.80 -2.68 6.12
C VAL A 91 -5.56 -2.91 6.97
N ARG A 92 -5.53 -4.04 7.68
CA ARG A 92 -4.33 -4.51 8.39
C ARG A 92 -3.84 -5.78 7.73
N ALA A 93 -2.53 -5.92 7.58
CA ALA A 93 -1.91 -7.11 7.01
C ALA A 93 -0.63 -7.45 7.78
N HIS A 94 -0.24 -8.72 7.76
CA HIS A 94 1.12 -9.10 8.03
C HIS A 94 1.97 -8.89 6.79
N GLU A 95 3.19 -8.39 6.98
CA GLU A 95 4.14 -8.19 5.90
C GLU A 95 5.46 -8.89 6.19
N ILE A 96 5.94 -9.64 5.20
CA ILE A 96 7.30 -10.15 5.13
C ILE A 96 7.96 -9.48 3.93
N ALA A 97 9.00 -8.71 4.19
CA ALA A 97 9.81 -8.08 3.15
C ALA A 97 11.18 -8.77 3.06
N VAL A 98 11.53 -9.23 1.87
CA VAL A 98 12.86 -9.77 1.55
C VAL A 98 13.60 -8.75 0.70
N PHE A 99 14.83 -8.43 1.10
CA PHE A 99 15.70 -7.50 0.39
C PHE A 99 16.94 -8.26 -0.06
N VAL A 100 17.14 -8.38 -1.37
CA VAL A 100 18.28 -9.09 -1.96
C VAL A 100 19.46 -8.13 -2.11
N ILE A 101 20.54 -8.47 -1.46
CA ILE A 101 21.83 -7.78 -1.49
C ILE A 101 22.78 -8.53 -2.42
N ASP A 102 23.59 -7.81 -3.20
CA ASP A 102 24.72 -8.40 -3.91
C ASP A 102 25.93 -8.58 -2.97
N ASP A 103 27.00 -9.22 -3.46
CA ASP A 103 28.26 -9.42 -2.72
C ASP A 103 28.90 -8.11 -2.22
N LYS A 104 28.45 -6.93 -2.70
CA LYS A 104 28.89 -5.62 -2.19
C LYS A 104 28.07 -5.13 -1.00
N THR A 105 26.86 -5.64 -0.81
CA THR A 105 25.87 -5.13 0.15
C THR A 105 25.69 -6.07 1.37
N GLU A 106 26.33 -7.24 1.37
CA GLU A 106 26.35 -8.23 2.47
C GLU A 106 26.83 -7.65 3.82
N ALA A 107 27.68 -6.61 3.80
CA ALA A 107 28.18 -5.96 5.01
C ALA A 107 27.08 -5.22 5.83
N VAL A 108 25.85 -5.06 5.31
CA VAL A 108 24.78 -4.28 5.96
C VAL A 108 23.42 -5.01 5.90
N ALA A 109 23.34 -6.30 6.22
CA ALA A 109 22.04 -6.99 6.32
C ALA A 109 21.36 -6.72 7.69
N LYS A 110 20.32 -5.87 7.71
CA LYS A 110 19.37 -5.74 8.83
C LYS A 110 18.05 -6.41 8.46
N SER A 111 17.69 -7.47 9.16
CA SER A 111 16.30 -7.95 9.18
C SER A 111 15.43 -6.92 9.90
N THR A 112 14.46 -6.32 9.20
CA THR A 112 13.46 -5.44 9.82
C THR A 112 12.10 -6.11 9.75
N ALA A 113 11.65 -6.71 10.85
CA ALA A 113 10.26 -7.11 11.00
C ALA A 113 9.44 -5.86 11.35
N ALA A 114 8.74 -5.29 10.36
CA ALA A 114 7.80 -4.20 10.60
C ALA A 114 6.39 -4.76 10.78
N ARG A 115 5.77 -4.53 11.94
CA ARG A 115 4.31 -4.59 12.05
C ARG A 115 3.77 -3.24 11.57
N GLY A 116 3.52 -3.14 10.27
CA GLY A 116 2.90 -1.96 9.68
C GLY A 116 1.39 -2.04 9.79
N THR A 117 0.76 -1.08 10.47
CA THR A 117 -0.64 -0.74 10.23
C THR A 117 -0.64 0.29 9.11
N SER A 118 -0.78 -0.14 7.85
CA SER A 118 -0.96 0.80 6.73
C SER A 118 -2.41 1.27 6.75
N SER A 119 -2.69 2.37 7.48
CA SER A 119 -3.89 3.16 7.24
C SER A 119 -3.60 4.06 6.04
N SER A 120 -3.76 3.53 4.83
CA SER A 120 -3.93 4.37 3.65
C SER A 120 -5.41 4.73 3.62
N ASP A 121 -5.73 5.97 3.98
CA ASP A 121 -7.06 6.55 3.83
C ASP A 121 -7.39 6.59 2.32
N LEU A 122 -7.91 5.49 1.79
CA LEU A 122 -8.29 5.37 0.40
C LEU A 122 -9.62 6.08 0.19
N HIS A 123 -9.58 7.41 0.03
CA HIS A 123 -10.78 8.19 -0.27
C HIS A 123 -11.11 8.08 -1.76
N ARG A 124 -12.20 7.40 -2.09
CA ARG A 124 -12.88 7.58 -3.37
C ARG A 124 -13.63 8.91 -3.33
N ARG A 125 -13.06 9.98 -3.91
CA ARG A 125 -13.82 11.19 -4.23
C ARG A 125 -14.63 10.96 -5.50
N SER A 126 -15.96 10.92 -5.39
CA SER A 126 -16.82 11.28 -6.52
C SER A 126 -16.88 12.81 -6.57
N GLU A 127 -16.40 13.40 -7.66
CA GLU A 127 -16.70 14.79 -7.99
C GLU A 127 -18.21 14.93 -8.19
N GLU A 128 -18.88 15.63 -7.27
CA GLU A 128 -20.16 16.28 -7.56
C GLU A 128 -19.84 17.72 -7.98
N ASN A 129 -19.89 17.90 -9.29
CA ASN A 129 -19.88 19.18 -9.97
C ASN A 129 -21.28 19.79 -9.83
N GLU A 130 -21.45 20.77 -8.95
CA GLU A 130 -22.62 21.68 -8.95
C GLU A 130 -22.26 23.00 -8.26
N LEU A 131 -21.80 23.98 -9.06
CA LEU A 131 -22.35 25.34 -9.20
C LEU A 131 -21.54 26.15 -10.23
#